data_AF-A0A101S6I0-F1
#
_entry.id   AF-A0A101S6I0-F1
#
_cell.length_a   1.000
_cell.length_b   1.000
_cell.length_c   1.000
_cell.angle_alpha   90.00
_cell.angle_beta   90.00
_cell.angle_gamma   90.00
#
_symmetry.space_group_name_H-M   'P 1'
#
loop_
_entity.id
_entity.type
_entity.pdbx_description
1 polymer ?
#
loop_
_entity_poly.entity_id
_entity_poly.type
_entity_poly.pdbx_seq_one_letter_code
_entity_poly.pdbx_strand_id
1 'polypeptide(L)'
;MTSADRETNHHMSDSDIALLLADATDEVEIGIAPYDAVIRGGRRRRARRWAVAAATALVLAGSSATLAAAGLPGRDSGGEGAVATQPPATATRTPGVFEPANRVTLASGTEDGKEWRVTIDTWPAPVDTAEARATLNAMRAHGEYPADIRKASDLVGKVAYFVHRDYGGASTMVLENAVPASDVMTRSDITYIPVPLDPGRTEDIRLVVGSVAKVAPRVDCAWTDGTVTVVKRAVSGTGTDVEAIRQVEGSPYAWFVCLAPKEAQFKSVEVIK
;
A
#
# COMPACT_ATOMS: atom_id res chain seq x y z
N MET A 1 70.55 17.68 46.13
CA MET A 1 70.50 18.85 45.22
C MET A 1 70.43 18.30 43.81
N THR A 2 69.40 18.46 42.99
CA THR A 2 68.15 19.25 43.04
C THR A 2 67.30 18.68 41.88
N SER A 3 66.15 18.07 42.16
CA SER A 3 64.82 18.43 41.64
C SER A 3 64.65 18.59 40.13
N ALA A 4 63.86 17.72 39.49
CA ALA A 4 62.91 18.09 38.43
C ALA A 4 61.88 16.97 38.22
N ASP A 5 60.62 17.32 38.47
CA ASP A 5 59.38 16.59 38.27
C ASP A 5 59.18 16.05 36.84
N ARG A 6 58.39 14.99 36.68
CA ARG A 6 56.97 15.11 36.31
C ARG A 6 56.37 13.75 35.92
N GLU A 7 55.38 13.32 36.69
CA GLU A 7 54.39 12.32 36.32
C GLU A 7 53.60 12.77 35.09
N THR A 8 53.39 11.87 34.12
CA THR A 8 52.34 12.04 33.11
C THR A 8 51.38 10.86 33.21
N ASN A 9 50.50 10.93 34.21
CA ASN A 9 49.20 10.27 34.15
C ASN A 9 48.43 10.88 32.97
N HIS A 10 48.16 10.09 31.92
CA HIS A 10 47.23 10.48 30.85
C HIS A 10 45.79 10.35 31.38
N HIS A 11 45.40 11.31 32.22
CA HIS A 11 44.00 11.54 32.54
C HIS A 11 43.43 12.44 31.44
N MET A 12 42.79 11.84 30.43
CA MET A 12 41.96 12.60 29.49
C MET A 12 40.80 13.20 30.29
N SER A 13 40.58 14.49 30.14
CA SER A 13 39.43 15.19 30.71
C SER A 13 38.33 15.33 29.66
N ASP A 14 37.07 15.29 30.08
CA ASP A 14 35.89 15.31 29.19
C ASP A 14 35.84 16.51 28.22
N SER A 15 36.62 17.57 28.48
CA SER A 15 36.77 18.73 27.59
C SER A 15 37.52 18.44 26.29
N ASP A 16 38.39 17.43 26.24
CA ASP A 16 39.13 17.09 25.02
C ASP A 16 38.27 16.32 24.00
N ILE A 17 37.21 15.65 24.46
CA ILE A 17 36.20 15.00 23.61
C ILE A 17 35.30 16.04 22.93
N ALA A 18 34.97 17.13 23.64
CA ALA A 18 34.13 18.20 23.10
C ALA A 18 34.84 18.98 21.97
N LEU A 19 36.16 19.16 22.06
CA LEU A 19 36.95 19.81 21.01
C LEU A 19 37.14 18.93 19.77
N LEU A 20 37.25 17.61 19.93
CA LEU A 20 37.30 16.66 18.80
C LEU A 20 35.93 16.45 18.12
N LEU A 21 34.83 16.90 18.72
CA LEU A 21 33.49 16.89 18.12
C LEU A 21 33.13 18.22 17.43
N ALA A 22 33.82 19.31 17.75
CA ALA A 22 33.54 20.64 17.21
C ALA A 22 34.16 20.89 15.82
N ASP A 23 35.16 20.10 15.42
CA ASP A 23 35.90 20.28 14.15
C ASP A 23 35.47 19.29 13.04
N ALA A 24 34.33 18.60 13.22
CA ALA A 24 33.78 17.66 12.24
C ALA A 24 32.36 18.01 11.78
N THR A 25 31.90 19.23 12.06
CA THR A 25 30.57 19.74 11.69
C THR A 25 30.63 20.77 10.56
N ASP A 26 31.51 20.57 9.59
CA ASP A 26 31.49 21.33 8.34
C ASP A 26 30.78 20.52 7.24
N GLU A 27 29.71 21.13 6.71
CA GLU A 27 28.98 20.83 5.47
C GLU A 27 28.87 19.35 5.05
N VAL A 28 27.88 18.66 5.63
CA VAL A 28 27.23 17.56 4.93
C VAL A 28 25.95 18.09 4.33
N GLU A 29 26.02 18.58 3.08
CA GLU A 29 24.84 18.59 2.22
C GLU A 29 24.37 17.14 2.08
N ILE A 30 23.29 16.80 2.79
CA ILE A 30 22.55 15.56 2.56
C ILE A 30 21.80 15.76 1.24
N GLY A 31 22.52 15.59 0.13
CA GLY A 31 21.92 15.51 -1.19
C GLY A 31 20.86 14.42 -1.20
N ILE A 32 19.72 14.71 -1.85
CA ILE A 32 18.65 13.76 -2.06
C ILE A 32 19.27 12.51 -2.68
N ALA A 33 19.22 11.38 -1.96
CA ALA A 33 19.73 10.13 -2.48
C ALA A 33 19.03 9.82 -3.82
N PRO A 34 19.76 9.36 -4.86
CA PRO A 34 19.17 9.02 -6.14
C PRO A 34 17.94 8.13 -5.92
N TYR A 35 16.81 8.46 -6.56
CA TYR A 35 15.52 7.77 -6.37
C TYR A 35 15.65 6.23 -6.40
N ASP A 36 16.55 5.70 -7.24
CA ASP A 36 16.85 4.27 -7.35
C ASP A 36 17.39 3.62 -6.06
N ALA A 37 18.12 4.37 -5.23
CA ALA A 37 18.66 3.90 -3.96
C ALA A 37 17.59 3.85 -2.87
N VAL A 38 16.62 4.77 -2.89
CA VAL A 38 15.49 4.81 -1.94
C VAL A 38 14.51 3.68 -2.25
N ILE A 39 14.17 3.45 -3.52
CA ILE A 39 13.30 2.35 -3.96
C ILE A 39 13.96 0.98 -3.66
N ARG A 40 15.28 0.84 -3.87
CA ARG A 40 16.02 -0.39 -3.56
C ARG A 40 16.24 -0.60 -2.05
N GLY A 41 16.37 0.48 -1.27
CA GLY A 41 16.54 0.46 0.18
C GLY A 41 15.27 0.09 0.95
N GLY A 42 14.11 0.60 0.50
CA GLY A 42 12.79 0.22 1.04
C GLY A 42 12.47 -1.26 0.81
N ARG A 43 12.82 -1.80 -0.37
CA ARG A 43 12.67 -3.24 -0.70
C ARG A 43 13.49 -4.16 0.21
N ARG A 44 14.69 -3.77 0.66
CA ARG A 44 15.59 -4.65 1.46
C ARG A 44 15.18 -4.79 2.93
N ARG A 45 14.51 -3.79 3.52
CA ARG A 45 14.08 -3.88 4.93
C ARG A 45 12.86 -4.77 5.14
N ARG A 46 12.03 -4.98 4.10
CA ARG A 46 10.80 -5.79 4.19
C ARG A 46 11.04 -7.30 4.18
N ALA A 47 12.15 -7.77 3.59
CA ALA A 47 12.50 -9.18 3.56
C ALA A 47 12.91 -9.77 4.94
N ARG A 48 13.18 -8.95 5.95
CA ARG A 48 13.65 -9.42 7.28
C ARG A 48 12.54 -9.78 8.28
N ARG A 49 11.25 -9.59 7.94
CA ARG A 49 10.14 -9.82 8.89
C ARG A 49 9.28 -11.06 8.64
N TRP A 50 9.70 -11.96 7.76
CA TRP A 50 9.02 -13.24 7.58
C TRP A 50 9.97 -14.39 7.92
N ALA A 51 9.98 -14.76 9.21
CA ALA A 51 10.45 -16.08 9.63
C ALA A 51 9.28 -17.05 9.46
N VAL A 52 9.56 -18.13 8.73
CA VAL A 52 8.66 -19.23 8.36
C VAL A 52 8.08 -19.91 9.59
N ALA A 53 6.76 -19.94 9.71
CA ALA A 53 6.05 -20.88 10.58
C ALA A 53 5.41 -21.96 9.70
N ALA A 54 6.18 -23.00 9.37
CA ALA A 54 5.66 -24.22 8.76
C ALA A 54 5.11 -25.10 9.89
N ALA A 55 3.79 -25.09 10.08
CA ALA A 55 3.12 -26.08 10.92
C ALA A 55 2.82 -27.32 10.08
N THR A 56 3.58 -28.38 10.32
CA THR A 56 3.30 -29.74 9.86
C THR A 56 2.15 -30.32 10.69
N ALA A 57 1.06 -30.72 10.05
CA ALA A 57 0.04 -31.58 10.65
C ALA A 57 -0.11 -32.86 9.81
N LEU A 58 0.18 -33.97 10.46
CA LEU A 58 0.18 -35.33 9.93
C LEU A 58 -1.23 -35.87 9.67
N VAL A 59 -1.28 -36.81 8.72
CA VAL A 59 -2.40 -37.62 8.23
C VAL A 59 -3.06 -38.48 9.32
N LEU A 60 -4.39 -38.61 9.27
CA LEU A 60 -5.09 -39.84 9.67
C LEU A 60 -6.16 -40.21 8.64
N ALA A 61 -6.28 -41.51 8.43
CA ALA A 61 -6.92 -42.21 7.33
C ALA A 61 -8.43 -42.44 7.53
N GLY A 62 -9.12 -42.63 6.38
CA GLY A 62 -10.08 -43.72 6.15
C GLY A 62 -11.43 -43.69 6.87
N SER A 63 -12.51 -43.63 6.09
CA SER A 63 -13.50 -44.73 6.00
C SER A 63 -14.63 -44.37 5.02
N SER A 64 -14.98 -45.35 4.21
CA SER A 64 -16.12 -45.42 3.32
C SER A 64 -17.44 -45.31 4.08
N ALA A 65 -18.36 -44.46 3.61
CA ALA A 65 -19.77 -44.48 4.03
C ALA A 65 -20.67 -44.65 2.81
N THR A 66 -21.30 -45.82 2.81
CA THR A 66 -22.42 -46.29 1.99
C THR A 66 -23.56 -45.29 1.87
N LEU A 67 -23.97 -44.99 0.64
CA LEU A 67 -25.26 -44.36 0.33
C LEU A 67 -26.32 -45.45 0.19
N ALA A 68 -27.19 -45.56 1.19
CA ALA A 68 -28.51 -46.15 1.05
C ALA A 68 -29.43 -45.63 2.15
N ALA A 69 -30.48 -44.90 1.77
CA ALA A 69 -31.86 -45.23 2.16
C ALA A 69 -32.82 -44.14 1.67
N ALA A 70 -33.91 -44.62 1.08
CA ALA A 70 -35.02 -43.89 0.49
C ALA A 70 -35.92 -43.20 1.52
N GLY A 71 -36.81 -42.32 1.03
CA GLY A 71 -37.97 -41.87 1.80
C GLY A 71 -38.70 -40.66 1.21
N LEU A 72 -39.45 -40.87 0.12
CA LEU A 72 -40.72 -40.15 -0.04
C LEU A 72 -41.73 -40.89 0.85
N PRO A 73 -42.46 -40.17 1.72
CA PRO A 73 -43.85 -39.87 1.35
C PRO A 73 -44.37 -38.54 1.92
N GLY A 74 -45.54 -38.11 1.42
CA GLY A 74 -46.48 -37.33 2.22
C GLY A 74 -46.65 -35.87 1.81
N ARG A 75 -47.55 -35.67 0.84
CA ARG A 75 -48.30 -34.43 0.68
C ARG A 75 -49.40 -34.42 1.72
N ASP A 76 -49.42 -33.44 2.63
CA ASP A 76 -50.57 -32.58 2.93
C ASP A 76 -50.38 -31.71 4.19
N SER A 77 -50.73 -30.43 4.02
CA SER A 77 -51.26 -29.47 5.00
C SER A 77 -50.47 -29.07 6.26
N GLY A 78 -50.15 -27.77 6.33
CA GLY A 78 -50.42 -26.98 7.53
C GLY A 78 -49.20 -26.37 8.23
N GLY A 79 -49.04 -25.05 8.08
CA GLY A 79 -48.56 -24.18 9.15
C GLY A 79 -47.04 -24.00 9.30
N GLU A 80 -46.70 -22.74 9.56
CA GLU A 80 -45.49 -22.26 10.25
C GLU A 80 -44.26 -21.94 9.39
N GLY A 81 -43.78 -20.71 9.59
CA GLY A 81 -42.81 -20.02 8.75
C GLY A 81 -41.43 -20.68 8.76
N ALA A 82 -40.97 -21.04 7.57
CA ALA A 82 -39.58 -21.36 7.32
C ALA A 82 -38.86 -20.09 6.83
N VAL A 83 -38.06 -19.49 7.71
CA VAL A 83 -37.02 -18.54 7.34
C VAL A 83 -36.06 -19.28 6.40
N ALA A 84 -36.07 -18.91 5.12
CA ALA A 84 -35.08 -19.38 4.17
C ALA A 84 -33.72 -18.76 4.53
N THR A 85 -32.94 -19.43 5.38
CA THR A 85 -31.48 -19.24 5.40
C THR A 85 -30.95 -19.76 4.08
N GLN A 86 -30.95 -18.91 3.05
CA GLN A 86 -30.10 -19.11 1.89
C GLN A 86 -28.64 -19.12 2.41
N PRO A 87 -27.86 -20.18 2.14
CA PRO A 87 -26.42 -20.09 2.25
C PRO A 87 -25.97 -18.94 1.35
N PRO A 88 -25.01 -18.08 1.76
CA PRO A 88 -24.49 -17.07 0.87
C PRO A 88 -24.01 -17.78 -0.39
N ALA A 89 -24.59 -17.42 -1.53
CA ALA A 89 -24.17 -17.93 -2.82
C ALA A 89 -22.68 -17.57 -2.96
N THR A 90 -21.82 -18.58 -2.85
CA THR A 90 -20.43 -18.47 -3.27
C THR A 90 -20.51 -18.13 -4.76
N ALA A 91 -20.31 -16.86 -5.10
CA ALA A 91 -20.29 -16.40 -6.47
C ALA A 91 -19.23 -17.24 -7.20
N THR A 92 -19.69 -18.22 -7.96
CA THR A 92 -18.83 -19.06 -8.76
C THR A 92 -18.45 -18.20 -9.94
N ARG A 93 -17.31 -17.49 -9.84
CA ARG A 93 -16.76 -16.69 -10.93
C ARG A 93 -16.62 -17.62 -12.13
N THR A 94 -17.40 -17.36 -13.18
CA THR A 94 -17.32 -18.12 -14.42
C THR A 94 -15.89 -18.04 -14.95
N PRO A 95 -15.20 -19.17 -15.17
CA PRO A 95 -13.87 -19.17 -15.75
C PRO A 95 -13.93 -18.55 -17.15
N GLY A 96 -13.45 -17.31 -17.31
CA GLY A 96 -13.34 -16.65 -18.61
C GLY A 96 -13.79 -15.19 -18.67
N VAL A 97 -14.58 -14.69 -17.72
CA VAL A 97 -14.92 -13.26 -17.65
C VAL A 97 -14.04 -12.60 -16.59
N PHE A 98 -12.88 -12.11 -17.02
CA PHE A 98 -12.06 -11.22 -16.23
C PHE A 98 -12.62 -9.83 -16.42
N GLU A 99 -13.46 -9.39 -15.48
CA GLU A 99 -13.89 -7.99 -15.46
C GLU A 99 -12.65 -7.10 -15.33
N PRO A 100 -12.55 -6.03 -16.14
CA PRO A 100 -11.42 -5.11 -16.09
C PRO A 100 -11.26 -4.54 -14.68
N ALA A 101 -10.05 -4.08 -14.36
CA ALA A 101 -9.80 -3.41 -13.10
C ALA A 101 -10.91 -2.40 -12.76
N ASN A 102 -11.42 -2.45 -11.54
CA ASN A 102 -12.34 -1.44 -11.05
C ASN A 102 -11.54 -0.15 -10.84
N ARG A 103 -11.47 0.69 -11.87
CA ARG A 103 -10.76 1.97 -11.80
C ARG A 103 -11.54 2.93 -10.91
N VAL A 104 -10.96 3.26 -9.77
CA VAL A 104 -11.56 4.18 -8.80
C VAL A 104 -10.75 5.48 -8.74
N THR A 105 -11.43 6.62 -8.78
CA THR A 105 -10.80 7.92 -8.53
C THR A 105 -10.61 8.14 -7.03
N LEU A 106 -9.35 8.35 -6.61
CA LEU A 106 -8.98 8.63 -5.23
C LEU A 106 -9.07 10.12 -4.90
N ALA A 107 -8.61 10.96 -5.83
CA ALA A 107 -8.67 12.41 -5.71
C ALA A 107 -8.68 13.06 -7.10
N SER A 108 -9.20 14.28 -7.18
CA SER A 108 -9.30 15.06 -8.41
C SER A 108 -9.23 16.55 -8.12
N GLY A 109 -8.86 17.35 -9.10
CA GLY A 109 -8.95 18.80 -9.00
C GLY A 109 -8.51 19.50 -10.28
N THR A 110 -8.30 20.81 -10.18
CA THR A 110 -7.82 21.63 -11.30
C THR A 110 -6.68 22.52 -10.82
N GLU A 111 -5.56 22.52 -11.53
CA GLU A 111 -4.44 23.44 -11.31
C GLU A 111 -3.93 23.94 -12.66
N ASP A 112 -3.62 25.24 -12.76
CA ASP A 112 -3.11 25.88 -13.99
C ASP A 112 -4.02 25.64 -15.22
N GLY A 113 -5.33 25.60 -15.00
CA GLY A 113 -6.34 25.34 -16.04
C GLY A 113 -6.37 23.90 -16.55
N LYS A 114 -5.61 22.99 -15.93
CA LYS A 114 -5.57 21.57 -16.25
C LYS A 114 -6.26 20.77 -15.17
N GLU A 115 -7.15 19.87 -15.57
CA GLU A 115 -7.69 18.86 -14.67
C GLU A 115 -6.59 17.87 -14.29
N TRP A 116 -6.63 17.42 -13.04
CA TRP A 116 -5.78 16.35 -12.55
C TRP A 116 -6.60 15.35 -11.77
N ARG A 117 -6.18 14.08 -11.83
CA ARG A 117 -6.80 12.99 -11.09
C ARG A 117 -5.77 11.98 -10.63
N VAL A 118 -6.04 11.35 -9.50
CA VAL A 118 -5.36 10.14 -9.06
C VAL A 118 -6.36 9.01 -9.10
N THR A 119 -6.07 7.96 -9.85
CA THR A 119 -6.91 6.77 -9.95
C THR A 119 -6.15 5.53 -9.47
N ILE A 120 -6.89 4.51 -9.06
CA ILE A 120 -6.35 3.21 -8.71
C ILE A 120 -7.12 2.11 -9.44
N ASP A 121 -6.36 1.16 -9.98
CA ASP A 121 -6.84 -0.09 -10.53
C ASP A 121 -6.51 -1.21 -9.56
N THR A 122 -7.50 -2.02 -9.20
CA THR A 122 -7.31 -3.19 -8.34
C THR A 122 -7.70 -4.46 -9.07
N TRP A 123 -6.80 -5.43 -9.06
CA TRP A 123 -7.02 -6.76 -9.63
C TRP A 123 -7.16 -7.78 -8.51
N PRO A 124 -8.25 -8.57 -8.49
CA PRO A 124 -8.49 -9.56 -7.46
C PRO A 124 -7.44 -10.67 -7.52
N ALA A 125 -7.24 -11.31 -6.37
CA ALA A 125 -6.31 -12.43 -6.25
C ALA A 125 -6.78 -13.65 -7.05
N PRO A 126 -6.00 -14.12 -8.05
CA PRO A 126 -6.30 -15.36 -8.75
C PRO A 126 -6.20 -16.56 -7.81
N VAL A 127 -7.11 -17.52 -7.92
CA VAL A 127 -7.12 -18.73 -7.07
C VAL A 127 -6.16 -19.81 -7.58
N ASP A 128 -5.82 -19.77 -8.87
CA ASP A 128 -4.91 -20.74 -9.49
C ASP A 128 -4.03 -20.12 -10.60
N THR A 129 -3.11 -20.92 -11.12
CA THR A 129 -2.13 -20.47 -12.12
C THR A 129 -2.76 -20.17 -13.49
N ALA A 130 -3.88 -20.83 -13.84
CA ALA A 130 -4.58 -20.57 -15.09
C ALA A 130 -5.28 -19.21 -15.04
N GLU A 131 -5.98 -18.93 -13.93
CA GLU A 131 -6.58 -17.63 -13.64
C GLU A 131 -5.49 -16.54 -13.62
N ALA A 132 -4.39 -16.77 -12.90
CA ALA A 132 -3.30 -15.81 -12.81
C ALA A 132 -2.67 -15.46 -14.17
N ARG A 133 -2.55 -16.45 -15.07
CA ARG A 133 -2.05 -16.21 -16.42
C ARG A 133 -3.01 -15.34 -17.23
N ALA A 134 -4.31 -15.59 -17.13
CA ALA A 134 -5.31 -14.79 -17.82
C ALA A 134 -5.36 -13.36 -17.24
N THR A 135 -5.29 -13.20 -15.92
CA THR A 135 -5.18 -11.90 -15.24
C THR A 135 -3.95 -11.12 -15.70
N LEU A 136 -2.77 -11.74 -15.77
CA LEU A 136 -1.55 -11.07 -16.26
C LEU A 136 -1.65 -10.65 -17.73
N ASN A 137 -2.35 -11.42 -18.57
CA ASN A 137 -2.60 -11.03 -19.95
C ASN A 137 -3.55 -9.83 -20.02
N ALA A 138 -4.56 -9.79 -19.16
CA ALA A 138 -5.47 -8.64 -19.04
C ALA A 138 -4.71 -7.39 -18.57
N MET A 139 -3.94 -7.46 -17.48
CA MET A 139 -3.10 -6.35 -16.99
C MET A 139 -2.20 -5.79 -18.10
N ARG A 140 -1.55 -6.67 -18.88
CA ARG A 140 -0.70 -6.25 -20.00
C ARG A 140 -1.47 -5.46 -21.07
N ALA A 141 -2.71 -5.83 -21.35
CA ALA A 141 -3.56 -5.07 -22.27
C ALA A 141 -3.87 -3.65 -21.74
N HIS A 142 -3.79 -3.44 -20.43
CA HIS A 142 -3.89 -2.13 -19.78
C HIS A 142 -2.53 -1.43 -19.56
N GLY A 143 -1.42 -2.02 -20.01
CA GLY A 143 -0.07 -1.49 -19.78
C GLY A 143 0.41 -1.63 -18.33
N GLU A 144 -0.21 -2.51 -17.56
CA GLU A 144 0.06 -2.72 -16.14
C GLU A 144 0.92 -3.97 -15.93
N TYR A 145 1.97 -3.84 -15.11
CA TYR A 145 2.95 -4.88 -14.87
C TYR A 145 3.23 -4.98 -13.36
N PRO A 146 2.63 -5.94 -12.65
CA PRO A 146 2.76 -6.00 -11.20
C PRO A 146 4.20 -6.27 -10.78
N ALA A 147 4.68 -5.49 -9.81
CA ALA A 147 6.03 -5.65 -9.27
C ALA A 147 6.26 -7.05 -8.69
N ASP A 148 7.49 -7.56 -8.86
CA ASP A 148 7.95 -8.83 -8.27
C ASP A 148 7.17 -10.09 -8.71
N ILE A 149 6.41 -10.03 -9.80
CA ILE A 149 5.77 -11.18 -10.46
C ILE A 149 6.60 -11.60 -11.67
N ARG A 150 7.26 -12.77 -11.60
CA ARG A 150 8.11 -13.29 -12.69
C ARG A 150 7.39 -14.35 -13.53
N LYS A 151 6.43 -15.05 -12.94
CA LYS A 151 5.58 -16.06 -13.58
C LYS A 151 4.17 -16.00 -13.01
N ALA A 152 3.20 -16.56 -13.74
CA ALA A 152 1.79 -16.55 -13.36
C ALA A 152 1.54 -17.10 -11.95
N SER A 153 2.22 -18.19 -11.55
CA SER A 153 2.05 -18.75 -10.21
C SER A 153 2.50 -17.83 -9.07
N ASP A 154 3.30 -16.80 -9.33
CA ASP A 154 3.71 -15.83 -8.30
C ASP A 154 2.57 -14.86 -7.92
N LEU A 155 1.54 -14.72 -8.78
CA LEU A 155 0.38 -13.84 -8.57
C LEU A 155 -0.76 -14.57 -7.84
N VAL A 156 -0.75 -15.90 -7.79
CA VAL A 156 -1.79 -16.70 -7.12
C VAL A 156 -1.92 -16.27 -5.66
N GLY A 157 -3.14 -15.99 -5.21
CA GLY A 157 -3.44 -15.51 -3.87
C GLY A 157 -3.03 -14.06 -3.58
N LYS A 158 -2.59 -13.28 -4.58
CA LYS A 158 -2.19 -11.89 -4.41
C LYS A 158 -3.10 -10.92 -5.16
N VAL A 159 -3.50 -9.86 -4.47
CA VAL A 159 -4.11 -8.68 -5.08
C VAL A 159 -3.00 -7.84 -5.70
N ALA A 160 -3.20 -7.39 -6.93
CA ALA A 160 -2.34 -6.39 -7.55
C ALA A 160 -3.07 -5.06 -7.63
N TYR A 161 -2.34 -3.96 -7.45
CA TYR A 161 -2.88 -2.62 -7.61
C TYR A 161 -1.92 -1.71 -8.36
N PHE A 162 -2.50 -0.76 -9.11
CA PHE A 162 -1.78 0.21 -9.92
C PHE A 162 -2.40 1.58 -9.71
N VAL A 163 -1.60 2.54 -9.31
CA VAL A 163 -2.02 3.92 -9.07
C VAL A 163 -1.50 4.78 -10.20
N HIS A 164 -2.40 5.53 -10.81
CA HIS A 164 -2.11 6.44 -11.90
C HIS A 164 -2.36 7.88 -11.48
N ARG A 165 -1.48 8.77 -11.92
CA ARG A 165 -1.64 10.22 -11.86
C ARG A 165 -1.91 10.72 -13.28
N ASP A 166 -3.04 11.37 -13.47
CA ASP A 166 -3.44 12.07 -14.68
C ASP A 166 -3.29 13.59 -14.47
N TYR A 167 -2.64 14.28 -15.41
CA TYR A 167 -2.51 15.74 -15.40
C TYR A 167 -2.66 16.29 -16.82
N GLY A 168 -3.71 17.08 -17.07
CA GLY A 168 -4.02 17.60 -18.40
C GLY A 168 -4.28 16.51 -19.45
N GLY A 169 -4.81 15.35 -19.04
CA GLY A 169 -5.09 14.19 -19.90
C GLY A 169 -3.91 13.25 -20.13
N ALA A 170 -2.74 13.53 -19.55
CA ALA A 170 -1.59 12.63 -19.57
C ALA A 170 -1.54 11.78 -18.29
N SER A 171 -1.81 10.48 -18.45
CA SER A 171 -1.78 9.50 -17.35
C SER A 171 -0.41 8.82 -17.22
N THR A 172 0.11 8.73 -16.00
CA THR A 172 1.37 8.05 -15.67
C THR A 172 1.17 7.17 -14.44
N MET A 173 1.68 5.93 -14.47
CA MET A 173 1.69 5.07 -13.28
C MET A 173 2.73 5.58 -12.27
N VAL A 174 2.32 5.75 -11.01
CA VAL A 174 3.18 6.32 -9.95
C VAL A 174 3.44 5.34 -8.80
N LEU A 175 2.62 4.30 -8.64
CA LEU A 175 2.80 3.30 -7.61
C LEU A 175 2.13 1.98 -8.04
N GLU A 176 2.86 0.88 -7.94
CA GLU A 176 2.31 -0.46 -8.15
C GLU A 176 2.80 -1.46 -7.11
N ASN A 177 2.00 -2.50 -6.86
CA ASN A 177 2.45 -3.65 -6.07
C ASN A 177 1.56 -4.88 -6.29
N ALA A 178 2.04 -6.04 -5.86
CA ALA A 178 1.25 -7.25 -5.67
C ALA A 178 1.47 -7.80 -4.25
N VAL A 179 0.40 -7.90 -3.48
CA VAL A 179 0.43 -8.27 -2.05
C VAL A 179 -0.54 -9.42 -1.78
N PRO A 180 -0.29 -10.29 -0.79
CA PRO A 180 -1.25 -11.32 -0.41
C PRO A 180 -2.65 -10.72 -0.19
N ALA A 181 -3.70 -11.42 -0.62
CA ALA A 181 -5.08 -10.97 -0.41
C ALA A 181 -5.43 -10.81 1.08
N SER A 182 -4.74 -11.58 1.94
CA SER A 182 -4.84 -11.53 3.39
C SER A 182 -3.93 -10.50 4.04
N ASP A 183 -3.20 -9.67 3.27
CA ASP A 183 -2.30 -8.69 3.85
C ASP A 183 -3.09 -7.60 4.57
N VAL A 184 -2.59 -7.18 5.74
CA VAL A 184 -3.25 -6.21 6.60
C VAL A 184 -2.21 -5.26 7.18
N MET A 185 -2.50 -3.98 7.05
CA MET A 185 -1.74 -2.91 7.71
C MET A 185 -2.28 -2.70 9.13
N THR A 186 -1.39 -2.60 10.10
CA THR A 186 -1.73 -2.19 11.47
C THR A 186 -2.00 -0.69 11.52
N ARG A 187 -2.68 -0.21 12.59
CA ARG A 187 -3.27 1.14 12.61
C ARG A 187 -2.32 2.28 12.21
N SER A 188 -1.03 2.20 12.54
CA SER A 188 -0.03 3.24 12.24
C SER A 188 0.76 2.97 10.97
N ASP A 189 0.59 1.83 10.32
CA ASP A 189 1.32 1.51 9.10
C ASP A 189 0.88 2.44 7.97
N ILE A 190 1.87 2.88 7.20
CA ILE A 190 1.70 3.73 6.03
C ILE A 190 2.69 3.31 4.95
N THR A 191 2.27 3.39 3.70
CA THR A 191 3.15 3.29 2.53
C THR A 191 2.77 4.43 1.60
N TYR A 192 3.74 5.17 1.09
CA TYR A 192 3.47 6.32 0.26
C TYR A 192 4.60 6.58 -0.73
N ILE A 193 4.29 7.33 -1.78
CA ILE A 193 5.26 7.90 -2.68
C ILE A 193 4.96 9.39 -2.87
N PRO A 194 5.95 10.27 -2.64
CA PRO A 194 5.87 11.65 -3.07
C PRO A 194 6.33 11.75 -4.53
N VAL A 195 5.54 12.42 -5.37
CA VAL A 195 5.76 12.59 -6.81
C VAL A 195 5.37 14.00 -7.23
N PRO A 196 5.82 14.50 -8.39
CA PRO A 196 5.32 15.77 -8.90
C PRO A 196 3.86 15.64 -9.34
N LEU A 197 3.08 16.73 -9.26
CA LEU A 197 1.73 16.77 -9.83
C LEU A 197 1.82 16.86 -11.37
N ASP A 198 2.59 17.81 -11.88
CA ASP A 198 2.90 17.92 -13.30
C ASP A 198 4.14 17.06 -13.62
N PRO A 199 4.04 16.00 -14.46
CA PRO A 199 5.21 15.22 -14.87
C PRO A 199 6.34 16.05 -15.49
N GLY A 200 6.03 17.20 -16.09
CA GLY A 200 7.02 18.10 -16.69
C GLY A 200 7.79 18.93 -15.67
N ARG A 201 7.36 18.97 -14.40
CA ARG A 201 8.02 19.70 -13.31
C ARG A 201 8.57 18.73 -12.28
N THR A 202 9.62 18.00 -12.64
CA THR A 202 10.14 16.87 -11.84
C THR A 202 10.60 17.23 -10.43
N GLU A 203 11.06 18.46 -10.21
CA GLU A 203 11.50 18.95 -8.90
C GLU A 203 10.32 19.42 -8.01
N ASP A 204 9.11 19.57 -8.57
CA ASP A 204 7.93 20.08 -7.87
C ASP A 204 7.17 18.95 -7.14
N ILE A 205 7.83 18.32 -6.18
CA ILE A 205 7.32 17.14 -5.45
C ILE A 205 6.20 17.53 -4.47
N ARG A 206 4.97 17.63 -4.98
CA ARG A 206 3.79 18.14 -4.27
C ARG A 206 2.67 17.13 -4.04
N LEU A 207 2.64 16.05 -4.81
CA LEU A 207 1.59 15.05 -4.75
C LEU A 207 2.08 13.85 -3.94
N VAL A 208 1.38 13.52 -2.87
CA VAL A 208 1.63 12.30 -2.09
C VAL A 208 0.48 11.35 -2.34
N VAL A 209 0.79 10.14 -2.79
CA VAL A 209 -0.19 9.05 -2.87
C VAL A 209 0.25 7.92 -1.97
N GLY A 210 -0.67 7.38 -1.19
CA GLY A 210 -0.32 6.30 -0.27
C GLY A 210 -1.49 5.46 0.19
N SER A 211 -1.13 4.38 0.88
CA SER A 211 -2.02 3.45 1.54
C SER A 211 -1.77 3.43 3.04
N VAL A 212 -2.84 3.16 3.78
CA VAL A 212 -2.88 3.04 5.24
C VAL A 212 -3.79 1.88 5.63
N ALA A 213 -3.75 1.50 6.91
CA ALA A 213 -4.71 0.54 7.45
C ALA A 213 -6.16 0.97 7.20
N LYS A 214 -7.02 -0.02 6.91
CA LYS A 214 -8.48 0.20 6.79
C LYS A 214 -9.13 0.75 8.04
N VAL A 215 -8.41 0.84 9.17
CA VAL A 215 -8.83 1.44 10.44
C VAL A 215 -8.12 2.75 10.80
N ALA A 216 -7.20 3.26 9.98
CA ALA A 216 -6.53 4.55 10.19
C ALA A 216 -7.54 5.72 10.18
N PRO A 217 -7.65 6.54 11.24
CA PRO A 217 -8.67 7.58 11.31
C PRO A 217 -8.29 8.84 10.51
N ARG A 218 -6.98 9.13 10.43
CA ARG A 218 -6.44 10.38 9.89
C ARG A 218 -5.02 10.19 9.37
N VAL A 219 -4.68 10.91 8.32
CA VAL A 219 -3.34 11.09 7.78
C VAL A 219 -3.04 12.58 7.73
N ASP A 220 -1.87 12.98 8.22
CA ASP A 220 -1.36 14.35 8.09
C ASP A 220 -0.19 14.37 7.13
N CYS A 221 -0.32 15.15 6.06
CA CYS A 221 0.75 15.44 5.12
C CYS A 221 1.31 16.82 5.43
N ALA A 222 2.55 16.87 5.93
CA ALA A 222 3.23 18.11 6.23
C ALA A 222 4.07 18.57 5.05
N TRP A 223 4.13 19.89 4.89
CA TRP A 223 4.77 20.55 3.76
C TRP A 223 5.95 21.43 4.22
N THR A 224 6.82 21.80 3.27
CA THR A 224 8.01 22.62 3.56
C THR A 224 7.68 24.05 3.99
N ASP A 225 6.52 24.57 3.60
CA ASP A 225 6.02 25.90 4.01
C ASP A 225 5.44 25.92 5.45
N GLY A 226 5.46 24.76 6.14
CA GLY A 226 4.93 24.61 7.49
C GLY A 226 3.42 24.32 7.56
N THR A 227 2.72 24.32 6.43
CA THR A 227 1.31 23.92 6.38
C THR A 227 1.15 22.41 6.43
N VAL A 228 -0.07 21.96 6.75
CA VAL A 228 -0.42 20.53 6.86
C VAL A 228 -1.75 20.28 6.17
N THR A 229 -1.77 19.34 5.22
CA THR A 229 -3.03 18.80 4.68
C THR A 229 -3.52 17.68 5.56
N VAL A 230 -4.71 17.86 6.13
CA VAL A 230 -5.34 16.92 7.07
C VAL A 230 -6.35 16.06 6.31
N VAL A 231 -6.07 14.76 6.19
CA VAL A 231 -6.90 13.82 5.44
C VAL A 231 -7.61 12.88 6.41
N LYS A 232 -8.94 12.97 6.46
CA LYS A 232 -9.80 12.11 7.29
C LYS A 232 -10.49 11.05 6.43
N ARG A 233 -11.09 10.04 7.08
CA ARG A 233 -11.94 9.06 6.37
C ARG A 233 -13.04 9.75 5.57
N ALA A 234 -13.19 9.32 4.32
CA ALA A 234 -14.35 9.69 3.52
C ALA A 234 -15.63 9.20 4.22
N VAL A 235 -16.65 10.05 4.22
CA VAL A 235 -18.01 9.67 4.59
C VAL A 235 -18.83 9.45 3.32
N SER A 236 -20.01 8.86 3.45
CA SER A 236 -20.91 8.69 2.31
C SER A 236 -21.18 10.04 1.63
N GLY A 237 -20.96 10.10 0.31
CA GLY A 237 -21.14 11.32 -0.48
C GLY A 237 -19.92 12.25 -0.57
N THR A 238 -18.78 11.92 0.05
CA THR A 238 -17.55 12.72 -0.14
C THR A 238 -17.07 12.65 -1.59
N GLY A 239 -17.19 13.77 -2.32
CA GLY A 239 -16.69 13.94 -3.69
C GLY A 239 -15.17 13.77 -3.79
N THR A 240 -14.66 13.44 -4.97
CA THR A 240 -13.22 13.17 -5.20
C THR A 240 -12.37 14.44 -5.25
N ASP A 241 -13.00 15.60 -5.36
CA ASP A 241 -12.43 16.93 -5.20
C ASP A 241 -12.04 17.27 -3.76
N VAL A 242 -12.42 16.42 -2.80
CA VAL A 242 -12.06 16.54 -1.39
C VAL A 242 -11.02 15.47 -1.03
N GLU A 243 -9.90 15.87 -0.42
CA GLU A 243 -8.91 14.94 0.09
C GLU A 243 -9.50 14.09 1.22
N ALA A 244 -9.50 12.76 1.04
CA ALA A 244 -10.02 11.83 2.02
C ALA A 244 -9.29 10.48 1.96
N ILE A 245 -9.32 9.75 3.09
CA ILE A 245 -8.95 8.34 3.15
C ILE A 245 -10.13 7.53 2.61
N ARG A 246 -9.93 6.86 1.48
CA ARG A 246 -10.97 6.10 0.76
C ARG A 246 -10.71 4.61 0.84
N GLN A 247 -11.77 3.85 1.09
CA GLN A 247 -11.73 2.41 0.88
C GLN A 247 -11.94 2.12 -0.60
N VAL A 248 -11.13 1.22 -1.13
CA VAL A 248 -11.19 0.78 -2.53
C VAL A 248 -11.57 -0.69 -2.50
N GLU A 249 -12.63 -1.05 -3.22
CA GLU A 249 -13.06 -2.44 -3.34
C GLU A 249 -11.91 -3.29 -3.89
N GLY A 250 -11.77 -4.53 -3.38
CA GLY A 250 -10.66 -5.40 -3.78
C GLY A 250 -9.30 -5.03 -3.19
N SER A 251 -9.10 -3.82 -2.67
CA SER A 251 -7.85 -3.45 -2.00
C SER A 251 -7.80 -3.97 -0.55
N PRO A 252 -6.66 -4.50 -0.08
CA PRO A 252 -6.45 -4.81 1.33
C PRO A 252 -6.31 -3.56 2.22
N TYR A 253 -6.11 -2.38 1.62
CA TYR A 253 -5.81 -1.14 2.32
C TYR A 253 -6.89 -0.06 2.12
N ALA A 254 -6.77 1.04 2.85
CA ALA A 254 -7.41 2.30 2.50
C ALA A 254 -6.36 3.24 1.89
N TRP A 255 -6.80 4.17 1.05
CA TRP A 255 -5.95 4.99 0.20
C TRP A 255 -6.15 6.47 0.47
N PHE A 256 -5.09 7.26 0.37
CA PHE A 256 -5.15 8.70 0.52
C PHE A 256 -4.32 9.38 -0.55
N VAL A 257 -4.68 10.63 -0.83
CA VAL A 257 -3.93 11.55 -1.67
C VAL A 257 -3.85 12.87 -0.94
N CYS A 258 -2.67 13.46 -0.92
CA CYS A 258 -2.44 14.82 -0.44
C CYS A 258 -1.80 15.63 -1.56
N LEU A 259 -2.27 16.85 -1.76
CA LEU A 259 -1.63 17.82 -2.63
C LEU A 259 -1.15 19.01 -1.79
N ALA A 260 0.12 19.37 -1.93
CA ALA A 260 0.69 20.55 -1.28
C ALA A 260 0.17 21.83 -1.93
N PRO A 261 0.11 22.96 -1.20
CA PRO A 261 -0.01 24.28 -1.80
C PRO A 261 1.06 24.53 -2.86
N LYS A 262 0.82 25.50 -3.75
CA LYS A 262 1.85 25.94 -4.71
C LYS A 262 3.08 26.41 -3.95
N GLU A 263 4.26 26.13 -4.51
CA GLU A 263 5.57 26.51 -3.96
C GLU A 263 5.97 25.79 -2.66
N ALA A 264 5.09 24.97 -2.08
CA ALA A 264 5.42 24.04 -1.02
C ALA A 264 5.83 22.69 -1.61
N GLN A 265 6.63 21.91 -0.89
CA GLN A 265 7.02 20.56 -1.28
C GLN A 265 6.73 19.56 -0.16
N PHE A 266 6.73 18.28 -0.49
CA PHE A 266 6.60 17.19 0.47
C PHE A 266 7.70 17.26 1.54
N LYS A 267 7.28 17.24 2.82
CA LYS A 267 8.18 17.14 3.97
C LYS A 267 8.04 15.79 4.68
N SER A 268 6.83 15.45 5.09
CA SER A 268 6.57 14.20 5.80
C SER A 268 5.10 13.80 5.74
N VAL A 269 4.81 12.53 6.03
CA VAL A 269 3.44 12.04 6.22
C VAL A 269 3.37 11.11 7.41
N GLU A 270 2.30 11.24 8.20
CA GLU A 270 2.10 10.43 9.40
C GLU A 270 0.62 10.02 9.56
N VAL A 271 0.41 8.82 10.13
CA VAL A 271 -0.93 8.38 10.57
C VAL A 271 -1.17 8.87 11.99
N ILE A 272 -2.19 9.71 12.16
CA ILE A 272 -2.58 10.24 13.46
C ILE A 272 -3.63 9.32 14.08
N LYS A 273 -3.51 9.06 15.38
CA LYS A 273 -4.33 8.10 16.14
C LYS A 273 -5.61 8.72 16.69
#